data_AF-A0A9R0Z7Q5-F1
#
_entry.id   AF-A0A9R0Z7Q5-F1
#
_cell.length_a   1.000
_cell.length_b   1.000
_cell.length_c   1.000
_cell.angle_alpha   90.00
_cell.angle_beta   90.00
_cell.angle_gamma   90.00
#
_symmetry.space_group_name_H-M   'P 1'
#
loop_
_entity.id
_entity.type
_entity.pdbx_description
1 polymer ?
#
loop_
_entity_poly.entity_id
_entity_poly.type
_entity_poly.pdbx_seq_one_letter_code
_entity_poly.pdbx_strand_id
1 'polypeptide(L)'
;MQPNICLNVQCHHVGIPFDPLCTSALENLSFYQIAKMRKINVDKYLISALVERWRPETNSFHLPVGEMTITLQDVSCLWGLPIHGKPLVRKADAQWSEIVERLLGIPVDEQHMKQKKRRKGDDNAVVRNSQYSLNLGKLRERFHVLPDNPMDREINWHARALVLEILGSIVFTDTSGDGVPAMYLQFMQDLGQPIEYNWGVAALALLYRQLSIGAEKERLEISGPLLLLQLWSWSRLPLGRPEVIFEKPKEGEELDEEEEEQEVHLDYNPIFGAKWCVAHAFDVPHSAGTEYYRNQIDLIRQGAVD
;
A
#
# COMPACT_ATOMS: atom_id res chain seq x y z
N MET A 1 10.93 -6.32 23.30
CA MET A 1 10.44 -4.95 23.52
C MET A 1 10.14 -4.74 25.00
N GLN A 2 10.15 -3.50 25.49
CA GLN A 2 9.56 -3.20 26.79
C GLN A 2 8.04 -3.44 26.74
N PRO A 3 7.41 -3.96 27.81
CA PRO A 3 6.06 -4.54 27.75
C PRO A 3 4.90 -3.58 27.44
N ASN A 4 5.10 -2.29 27.19
CA ASN A 4 3.99 -1.31 27.01
C ASN A 4 4.18 -0.29 25.87
N ILE A 5 5.12 -0.50 24.94
CA ILE A 5 5.34 0.45 23.85
C ILE A 5 4.53 0.05 22.62
N CYS A 6 3.50 0.84 22.29
CA CYS A 6 2.86 0.81 20.98
C CYS A 6 3.77 1.52 19.97
N LEU A 7 4.04 0.88 18.83
CA LEU A 7 4.78 1.54 17.76
C LEU A 7 3.96 2.71 17.21
N ASN A 8 4.64 3.79 16.89
CA ASN A 8 4.12 4.86 16.06
C ASN A 8 4.06 4.35 14.62
N VAL A 9 2.86 3.95 14.20
CA VAL A 9 2.61 3.44 12.85
C VAL A 9 2.42 4.61 11.90
N GLN A 10 3.38 4.79 11.00
CA GLN A 10 3.32 5.81 9.95
C GLN A 10 2.56 5.23 8.77
N CYS A 11 1.30 5.65 8.62
CA CYS A 11 0.45 5.35 7.49
C CYS A 11 -0.13 6.65 6.95
N HIS A 12 -0.13 6.80 5.64
CA HIS A 12 -0.63 8.00 5.00
C HIS A 12 -1.88 7.67 4.20
N HIS A 13 -2.87 8.54 4.28
CA HIS A 13 -4.04 8.43 3.43
C HIS A 13 -3.67 8.70 1.98
N VAL A 14 -4.36 8.08 1.02
CA VAL A 14 -4.28 8.43 -0.41
C VAL A 14 -5.42 9.38 -0.72
N GLY A 15 -5.10 10.66 -0.95
CA GLY A 15 -6.05 11.75 -1.12
C GLY A 15 -6.39 12.09 -2.58
N ILE A 16 -5.61 11.62 -3.57
CA ILE A 16 -6.01 11.68 -4.97
C ILE A 16 -7.18 10.69 -5.16
N PRO A 17 -8.33 11.15 -5.66
CA PRO A 17 -9.46 10.26 -5.88
C PRO A 17 -9.18 9.30 -7.04
N PHE A 18 -9.69 8.08 -6.89
CA PHE A 18 -9.83 7.17 -8.01
C PHE A 18 -10.93 7.69 -8.93
N ASP A 19 -10.63 7.72 -10.22
CA ASP A 19 -11.56 8.06 -11.30
C ASP A 19 -11.70 6.83 -12.23
N PRO A 20 -12.93 6.43 -12.63
CA PRO A 20 -13.15 5.30 -13.54
C PRO A 20 -12.38 5.39 -14.85
N LEU A 21 -12.15 6.60 -15.38
CA LEU A 21 -11.36 6.82 -16.61
C LEU A 21 -9.92 6.33 -16.48
N CYS A 22 -9.39 6.27 -15.25
CA CYS A 22 -8.03 5.77 -14.98
C CYS A 22 -7.93 4.24 -14.89
N THR A 23 -9.04 3.50 -14.98
CA THR A 23 -9.08 2.04 -14.74
C THR A 23 -8.04 1.28 -15.58
N SER A 24 -8.08 1.44 -16.90
CA SER A 24 -7.17 0.74 -17.81
C SER A 24 -5.69 1.06 -17.53
N ALA A 25 -5.38 2.33 -17.24
CA ALA A 25 -4.03 2.74 -16.88
C ALA A 25 -3.57 2.10 -15.56
N LEU A 26 -4.45 2.04 -14.56
CA LEU A 26 -4.15 1.42 -13.26
C LEU A 26 -4.01 -0.10 -13.34
N GLU A 27 -4.77 -0.77 -14.21
CA GLU A 27 -4.63 -2.20 -14.49
C GLU A 27 -3.30 -2.51 -15.18
N ASN A 28 -2.94 -1.75 -16.21
CA ASN A 28 -1.67 -1.90 -16.93
C ASN A 28 -0.45 -1.62 -16.03
N LEU A 29 -0.59 -0.78 -15.01
CA LEU A 29 0.42 -0.56 -13.98
C LEU A 29 0.36 -1.57 -12.83
N SER A 30 -0.68 -2.40 -12.76
CA SER A 30 -0.98 -3.36 -11.68
C SER A 30 -1.29 -2.73 -10.31
N PHE A 31 -1.79 -1.49 -10.27
CA PHE A 31 -2.16 -0.78 -9.03
C PHE A 31 -3.67 -0.60 -8.85
N TYR A 32 -4.50 -1.07 -9.80
CA TYR A 32 -5.96 -0.95 -9.73
C TYR A 32 -6.54 -1.45 -8.40
N GLN A 33 -6.13 -2.63 -7.95
CA GLN A 33 -6.66 -3.23 -6.71
C GLN A 33 -6.28 -2.42 -5.46
N ILE A 34 -5.03 -1.97 -5.37
CA ILE A 34 -4.59 -1.15 -4.23
C ILE A 34 -5.31 0.21 -4.24
N ALA A 35 -5.60 0.78 -5.42
CA ALA A 35 -6.37 2.01 -5.53
C ALA A 35 -7.80 1.88 -4.95
N LYS A 36 -8.41 0.70 -5.05
CA LYS A 36 -9.70 0.38 -4.41
C LYS A 36 -9.56 0.20 -2.89
N MET A 37 -8.46 -0.35 -2.40
CA MET A 37 -8.18 -0.58 -0.97
C MET A 37 -7.82 0.68 -0.17
N ARG A 38 -7.70 1.85 -0.81
CA ARG A 38 -7.17 3.08 -0.18
C ARG A 38 -7.95 3.61 1.03
N LYS A 39 -9.20 3.17 1.21
CA LYS A 39 -10.06 3.56 2.34
C LYS A 39 -9.84 2.71 3.60
N ILE A 40 -9.09 1.60 3.50
CA ILE A 40 -8.82 0.73 4.64
C ILE A 40 -7.78 1.40 5.55
N ASN A 41 -8.16 1.63 6.80
CA ASN A 41 -7.27 2.18 7.81
C ASN A 41 -6.40 1.09 8.43
N VAL A 42 -5.13 1.39 8.65
CA VAL A 42 -4.20 0.49 9.34
C VAL A 42 -4.38 0.62 10.85
N ASP A 43 -4.64 -0.49 11.53
CA ASP A 43 -4.74 -0.60 12.97
C ASP A 43 -3.33 -0.68 13.59
N LYS A 44 -2.91 0.43 14.18
CA LYS A 44 -1.58 0.53 14.79
C LYS A 44 -1.31 -0.48 15.92
N TYR A 45 -2.35 -0.89 16.64
CA TYR A 45 -2.21 -1.81 17.78
C TYR A 45 -2.07 -3.25 17.30
N LEU A 46 -2.80 -3.63 16.25
CA LEU A 46 -2.64 -4.90 15.56
C LEU A 46 -1.21 -5.02 14.99
N ILE A 47 -0.76 -4.00 14.26
CA ILE A 47 0.60 -3.97 13.69
C ILE A 47 1.64 -4.09 14.81
N SER A 48 1.50 -3.32 15.89
CA SER A 48 2.44 -3.38 17.02
C SER A 48 2.52 -4.78 17.63
N ALA A 49 1.38 -5.43 17.85
CA ALA A 49 1.33 -6.77 18.43
C ALA A 49 1.95 -7.84 17.50
N LEU A 50 1.77 -7.71 16.17
CA LEU A 50 2.41 -8.61 15.20
C LEU A 50 3.93 -8.41 15.13
N VAL A 51 4.42 -7.17 15.17
CA VAL A 51 5.86 -6.87 15.13
C VAL A 51 6.58 -7.48 16.33
N GLU A 52 5.98 -7.54 17.51
CA GLU A 52 6.54 -8.22 18.68
C GLU A 52 6.80 -9.72 18.47
N ARG A 53 6.02 -10.34 17.59
CA ARG A 53 6.11 -11.76 17.24
C ARG A 53 7.09 -12.01 16.10
N TRP A 54 7.54 -10.98 15.38
CA TRP A 54 8.51 -11.12 14.31
C TRP A 54 9.89 -11.56 14.85
N ARG A 55 10.54 -12.47 14.13
CA ARG A 55 11.92 -12.91 14.35
C ARG A 55 12.75 -12.65 13.10
N PRO A 56 13.66 -11.65 13.14
CA PRO A 56 14.53 -11.32 12.01
C PRO A 56 15.40 -12.49 11.55
N GLU A 57 15.74 -13.42 12.45
CA GLU A 57 16.63 -14.57 12.17
C GLU A 57 16.01 -15.56 11.18
N THR A 58 14.67 -15.75 11.24
CA THR A 58 13.93 -16.69 10.39
C THR A 58 13.05 -15.98 9.36
N ASN A 59 12.93 -14.65 9.42
CA ASN A 59 11.95 -13.86 8.66
C ASN A 59 10.52 -14.41 8.80
N SER A 60 10.13 -14.71 10.04
CA SER A 60 8.83 -15.29 10.37
C SER A 60 8.26 -14.72 11.67
N PHE A 61 6.95 -14.85 11.83
CA PHE A 61 6.24 -14.61 13.08
C PHE A 61 6.23 -15.88 13.92
N HIS A 62 6.66 -15.76 15.18
CA HIS A 62 6.53 -16.81 16.18
C HIS A 62 5.19 -16.68 16.89
N LEU A 63 4.23 -17.52 16.48
CA LEU A 63 2.88 -17.59 17.02
C LEU A 63 2.71 -18.90 17.83
N PRO A 64 1.68 -19.00 18.70
CA PRO A 64 1.44 -20.24 19.46
C PRO A 64 1.20 -21.48 18.59
N VAL A 65 0.74 -21.28 17.35
CA VAL A 65 0.49 -22.33 16.36
C VAL A 65 1.74 -22.76 15.58
N GLY A 66 2.86 -22.05 15.74
CA GLY A 66 4.10 -22.27 15.01
C GLY A 66 4.64 -21.02 14.33
N GLU A 67 5.64 -21.21 13.47
CA GLU A 67 6.20 -20.14 12.63
C GLU A 67 5.32 -19.92 11.40
N MET A 68 5.01 -18.66 11.11
CA MET A 68 4.26 -18.27 9.91
C MET A 68 4.91 -17.05 9.26
N THR A 69 4.79 -16.88 7.96
CA THR A 69 5.30 -15.69 7.28
C THR A 69 4.44 -15.29 6.09
N ILE A 70 4.69 -14.10 5.55
CA ILE A 70 3.97 -13.55 4.40
C ILE A 70 4.73 -13.93 3.15
N THR A 71 4.09 -14.60 2.21
CA THR A 71 4.76 -15.10 0.99
C THR A 71 4.49 -14.19 -0.21
N LEU A 72 5.21 -14.41 -1.31
CA LEU A 72 4.90 -13.76 -2.59
C LEU A 72 3.49 -14.10 -3.07
N GLN A 73 3.00 -15.32 -2.78
CA GLN A 73 1.62 -15.69 -3.08
C GLN A 73 0.63 -14.80 -2.32
N ASP A 74 0.87 -14.55 -1.03
CA ASP A 74 0.02 -13.63 -0.26
C ASP A 74 0.06 -12.21 -0.85
N VAL A 75 1.21 -11.72 -1.31
CA VAL A 75 1.31 -10.40 -1.97
C VAL A 75 0.47 -10.34 -3.24
N SER A 76 0.58 -11.36 -4.10
CA SER A 76 -0.20 -11.45 -5.33
C SER A 76 -1.70 -11.55 -5.03
N CYS A 77 -2.09 -12.40 -4.09
CA CYS A 77 -3.50 -12.62 -3.74
C CYS A 77 -4.12 -11.47 -2.94
N LEU A 78 -3.37 -10.73 -2.14
CA LEU A 78 -3.92 -9.66 -1.30
C LEU A 78 -3.88 -8.29 -1.99
N TRP A 79 -2.82 -8.00 -2.75
CA TRP A 79 -2.64 -6.68 -3.36
C TRP A 79 -2.74 -6.68 -4.88
N GLY A 80 -2.74 -7.85 -5.51
CA GLY A 80 -2.74 -7.92 -6.98
C GLY A 80 -1.42 -7.52 -7.62
N LEU A 81 -0.37 -7.30 -6.83
CA LEU A 81 0.91 -6.88 -7.38
C LEU A 81 1.59 -8.07 -8.09
N PRO A 82 2.19 -7.83 -9.27
CA PRO A 82 3.01 -8.81 -9.97
C PRO A 82 4.22 -9.23 -9.13
N ILE A 83 4.41 -10.54 -9.00
CA ILE A 83 5.56 -11.17 -8.34
C ILE A 83 6.60 -11.70 -9.34
N HIS A 84 6.28 -11.58 -10.63
CA HIS A 84 7.15 -11.85 -11.76
C HIS A 84 7.39 -10.56 -12.57
N GLY A 85 8.15 -10.67 -13.65
CA GLY A 85 8.45 -9.54 -14.52
C GLY A 85 9.80 -8.90 -14.25
N LYS A 86 9.98 -7.69 -14.79
CA LYS A 86 11.28 -7.00 -14.81
C LYS A 86 11.64 -6.51 -13.40
N PRO A 87 12.90 -6.65 -12.97
CA PRO A 87 13.33 -6.09 -11.71
C PRO A 87 13.22 -4.55 -11.74
N LEU A 88 12.94 -3.93 -10.59
CA LEU A 88 12.96 -2.47 -10.41
C LEU A 88 14.40 -1.89 -10.42
N VAL A 89 15.19 -2.24 -11.44
CA VAL A 89 16.59 -1.84 -11.62
C VAL A 89 16.66 -0.81 -12.73
N ARG A 90 17.02 0.43 -12.39
CA ARG A 90 17.20 1.50 -13.38
C ARG A 90 18.01 2.68 -12.84
N LYS A 91 18.15 3.74 -13.64
CA LYS A 91 18.99 4.90 -13.34
C LYS A 91 18.46 5.65 -12.11
N ALA A 92 19.31 5.80 -11.10
CA ALA A 92 19.05 6.68 -9.95
C ALA A 92 19.27 8.17 -10.30
N ASP A 93 19.94 8.43 -11.42
CA ASP A 93 20.29 9.77 -11.90
C ASP A 93 19.74 9.94 -13.33
N ALA A 94 18.74 10.80 -13.47
CA ALA A 94 18.06 11.12 -14.71
C ALA A 94 17.61 12.59 -14.65
N GLN A 95 17.25 13.18 -15.79
CA GLN A 95 16.64 14.50 -15.86
C GLN A 95 15.20 14.43 -15.33
N TRP A 96 15.05 14.32 -14.00
CA TRP A 96 13.76 14.10 -13.35
C TRP A 96 12.78 15.23 -13.64
N SER A 97 13.25 16.48 -13.79
CA SER A 97 12.40 17.60 -14.16
C SER A 97 11.70 17.40 -15.50
N GLU A 98 12.42 16.96 -16.53
CA GLU A 98 11.85 16.68 -17.86
C GLU A 98 10.88 15.50 -17.81
N ILE A 99 11.21 14.46 -17.02
CA ILE A 99 10.35 13.28 -16.85
C ILE A 99 9.05 13.67 -16.14
N VAL A 100 9.12 14.49 -15.10
CA VAL A 100 7.97 14.99 -14.34
C VAL A 100 7.08 15.86 -15.23
N GLU A 101 7.66 16.80 -15.99
CA GLU A 101 6.89 17.63 -16.92
C GLU A 101 6.18 16.77 -17.98
N ARG A 102 6.90 15.83 -18.60
CA ARG A 102 6.34 14.96 -19.63
C ARG A 102 5.26 14.01 -19.10
N LEU A 103 5.51 13.37 -17.96
CA LEU A 103 4.66 12.28 -17.45
C LEU A 103 3.62 12.72 -16.42
N LEU A 104 3.69 13.94 -15.90
CA LEU A 104 2.68 14.49 -14.99
C LEU A 104 2.13 15.85 -15.47
N GLY A 105 2.64 16.42 -16.56
CA GLY A 105 2.18 17.73 -17.03
C GLY A 105 2.49 18.86 -16.05
N ILE A 106 3.54 18.74 -15.24
CA ILE A 106 3.96 19.75 -14.26
C ILE A 106 5.14 20.55 -14.82
N PRO A 107 4.93 21.82 -15.22
CA PRO A 107 6.00 22.71 -15.70
C PRO A 107 7.15 22.80 -14.71
N VAL A 108 8.39 22.91 -15.21
CA VAL A 108 9.62 22.87 -14.39
C VAL A 108 9.62 23.89 -13.25
N ASP A 109 9.07 25.08 -13.48
CA ASP A 109 8.96 26.17 -12.50
C ASP A 109 7.91 25.93 -11.40
N GLU A 110 6.96 25.02 -11.63
CA GLU A 110 5.93 24.61 -10.67
C GLU A 110 6.32 23.34 -9.88
N GLN A 111 7.44 22.70 -10.22
CA GLN A 111 7.85 21.44 -9.62
C GLN A 111 8.39 21.63 -8.20
N HIS A 112 7.73 20.97 -7.24
CA HIS A 112 8.14 20.96 -5.84
C HIS A 112 8.90 19.67 -5.51
N MET A 113 10.19 19.65 -5.85
CA MET A 113 11.08 18.52 -5.56
C MET A 113 12.04 18.83 -4.41
N LYS A 114 12.15 17.90 -3.46
CA LYS A 114 13.17 17.96 -2.39
C LYS A 114 14.34 17.07 -2.74
N GLN A 115 15.56 17.61 -2.64
CA GLN A 115 16.76 16.79 -2.69
C GLN A 115 17.00 16.12 -1.33
N LYS A 116 16.90 14.79 -1.26
CA LYS A 116 17.16 14.05 -0.01
C LYS A 116 18.66 14.07 0.28
N LYS A 117 19.06 14.73 1.39
CA LYS A 117 20.44 14.66 1.90
C LYS A 117 20.71 13.23 2.38
N ARG A 118 21.81 12.62 1.93
CA ARG A 118 22.25 11.29 2.38
C ARG A 118 22.47 11.34 3.90
N ARG A 119 21.66 10.63 4.68
CA ARG A 119 21.93 10.44 6.11
C ARG A 119 23.02 9.37 6.25
N LYS A 120 24.05 9.67 7.05
CA LYS A 120 25.12 8.72 7.38
C LYS A 120 24.52 7.69 8.35
N GLY A 121 24.43 6.42 7.92
CA GLY A 121 23.78 5.34 8.70
C GLY A 121 22.39 4.93 8.22
N ASP A 122 21.97 5.36 7.03
CA ASP A 122 20.76 4.80 6.41
C ASP A 122 21.10 3.39 5.89
N ASP A 123 20.80 2.35 6.66
CA ASP A 123 20.99 0.92 6.30
C ASP A 123 20.12 0.48 5.10
N ASN A 124 19.56 1.44 4.36
CA ASN A 124 19.01 1.32 3.02
C ASN A 124 20.08 1.04 1.94
N ALA A 125 21.14 0.29 2.26
CA ALA A 125 22.27 0.00 1.36
C ALA A 125 21.89 -0.66 0.03
N VAL A 126 20.64 -1.15 -0.12
CA VAL A 126 20.15 -1.81 -1.34
C VAL A 126 19.29 -0.92 -2.23
N VAL A 127 18.70 0.19 -1.73
CA VAL A 127 17.89 1.08 -2.57
C VAL A 127 18.59 2.42 -2.72
N ARG A 128 19.27 2.62 -3.86
CA ARG A 128 19.68 3.96 -4.29
C ARG A 128 18.42 4.75 -4.64
N ASN A 129 17.75 5.27 -3.63
CA ASN A 129 16.61 6.16 -3.81
C ASN A 129 17.07 7.34 -4.68
N SER A 130 16.21 7.77 -5.60
CA SER A 130 16.40 9.04 -6.31
C SER A 130 16.75 10.13 -5.30
N GLN A 131 17.73 10.96 -5.64
CA GLN A 131 18.02 12.14 -4.83
C GLN A 131 16.81 13.08 -4.81
N TYR A 132 15.86 12.96 -5.74
CA TYR A 132 14.70 13.83 -5.89
C TYR A 132 13.41 13.13 -5.47
N SER A 133 12.69 13.77 -4.56
CA SER A 133 11.38 13.35 -4.08
C SER A 133 10.33 14.39 -4.44
N LEU A 134 9.23 13.95 -5.06
CA LEU A 134 8.02 14.75 -5.27
C LEU A 134 7.27 14.88 -3.96
N ASN A 135 6.68 16.04 -3.68
CA ASN A 135 5.86 16.24 -2.49
C ASN A 135 4.45 15.66 -2.67
N LEU A 136 4.02 14.79 -1.77
CA LEU A 136 2.71 14.13 -1.84
C LEU A 136 1.55 15.12 -1.66
N GLY A 137 1.70 16.13 -0.81
CA GLY A 137 0.68 17.17 -0.62
C GLY A 137 0.42 17.96 -1.90
N LYS A 138 1.48 18.37 -2.61
CA LYS A 138 1.37 19.06 -3.89
C LYS A 138 0.78 18.20 -5.01
N LEU A 139 1.08 16.90 -5.01
CA LEU A 139 0.42 15.97 -5.95
C LEU A 139 -1.09 15.90 -5.67
N ARG A 140 -1.51 15.78 -4.40
CA ARG A 140 -2.93 15.79 -4.03
C ARG A 140 -3.62 17.08 -4.44
N GLU A 141 -3.02 18.24 -4.16
CA GLU A 141 -3.59 19.54 -4.53
C GLU A 141 -3.84 19.65 -6.04
N ARG A 142 -2.88 19.20 -6.86
CA ARG A 142 -2.97 19.33 -8.32
C ARG A 142 -3.90 18.31 -8.96
N PHE A 143 -3.89 17.07 -8.46
CA PHE A 143 -4.67 15.95 -9.01
C PHE A 143 -5.89 15.63 -8.14
N HIS A 144 -6.41 16.60 -7.38
CA HIS A 144 -7.60 16.39 -6.56
C HIS A 144 -8.84 16.17 -7.42
N VAL A 145 -8.92 16.84 -8.56
CA VAL A 145 -10.08 16.80 -9.47
C VAL A 145 -9.54 16.67 -10.89
N LEU A 146 -10.10 15.73 -11.64
CA LEU A 146 -9.83 15.59 -13.06
C LEU A 146 -10.62 16.68 -13.82
N PRO A 147 -10.06 17.31 -14.87
CA PRO A 147 -10.79 18.31 -15.65
C PRO A 147 -12.07 17.76 -16.28
N ASP A 148 -13.04 18.64 -16.53
CA ASP A 148 -14.24 18.27 -17.31
C ASP A 148 -13.83 17.87 -18.74
N ASN A 149 -14.25 16.68 -19.18
CA ASN A 149 -13.91 16.09 -20.48
C ASN A 149 -12.38 16.04 -20.73
N PRO A 150 -11.64 15.25 -19.93
CA PRO A 150 -10.19 15.22 -19.95
C PRO A 150 -9.68 14.55 -21.23
N MET A 151 -8.55 15.02 -21.74
CA MET A 151 -7.81 14.33 -22.80
C MET A 151 -7.12 13.08 -22.24
N ASP A 152 -6.82 12.10 -23.09
CA ASP A 152 -6.07 10.88 -22.72
C ASP A 152 -4.78 11.16 -21.92
N ARG A 153 -4.08 12.25 -22.26
CA ARG A 153 -2.86 12.65 -21.54
C ARG A 153 -3.13 13.06 -20.10
N GLU A 154 -4.25 13.71 -19.82
CA GLU A 154 -4.65 14.18 -18.49
C GLU A 154 -5.10 13.00 -17.62
N ILE A 155 -5.87 12.08 -18.19
CA ILE A 155 -6.20 10.78 -17.57
C ILE A 155 -4.91 10.05 -17.19
N ASN A 156 -3.95 9.98 -18.12
CA ASN A 156 -2.67 9.33 -17.90
C ASN A 156 -1.79 10.03 -16.85
N TRP A 157 -1.85 11.37 -16.75
CA TRP A 157 -1.17 12.11 -15.70
C TRP A 157 -1.79 11.83 -14.33
N HIS A 158 -3.13 11.82 -14.26
CA HIS A 158 -3.87 11.51 -13.04
C HIS A 158 -3.61 10.10 -12.54
N ALA A 159 -3.64 9.10 -13.44
CA ALA A 159 -3.33 7.72 -13.11
C ALA A 159 -1.91 7.57 -12.51
N ARG A 160 -0.90 8.21 -13.12
CA ARG A 160 0.49 8.18 -12.59
C ARG A 160 0.60 8.89 -11.25
N ALA A 161 -0.10 10.01 -11.07
CA ALA A 161 -0.11 10.73 -9.80
C ALA A 161 -0.73 9.88 -8.68
N LEU A 162 -1.84 9.20 -8.96
CA LEU A 162 -2.48 8.26 -8.04
C LEU A 162 -1.55 7.09 -7.69
N VAL A 163 -0.87 6.48 -8.68
CA VAL A 163 0.10 5.40 -8.41
C VAL A 163 1.28 5.92 -7.60
N LEU A 164 1.82 7.10 -7.90
CA LEU A 164 2.86 7.72 -7.08
C LEU A 164 2.40 7.94 -5.64
N GLU A 165 1.16 8.36 -5.43
CA GLU A 165 0.63 8.51 -4.08
C GLU A 165 0.47 7.17 -3.36
N ILE A 166 -0.02 6.13 -4.03
CA ILE A 166 -0.09 4.77 -3.48
C ILE A 166 1.31 4.27 -3.12
N LEU A 167 2.30 4.49 -3.98
CA LEU A 167 3.69 4.12 -3.73
C LEU A 167 4.26 4.87 -2.52
N GLY A 168 3.97 6.17 -2.38
CA GLY A 168 4.46 6.99 -1.27
C GLY A 168 3.68 6.85 0.04
N SER A 169 2.43 6.36 -0.01
CA SER A 169 1.49 6.39 1.12
C SER A 169 1.10 5.01 1.65
N ILE A 170 1.25 3.96 0.83
CA ILE A 170 0.87 2.57 1.18
C ILE A 170 2.04 1.60 0.99
N VAL A 171 2.71 1.61 -0.17
CA VAL A 171 3.63 0.52 -0.55
C VAL A 171 5.06 0.78 -0.06
N PHE A 172 5.62 1.95 -0.34
CA PHE A 172 7.01 2.32 -0.03
C PHE A 172 7.06 3.56 0.86
N THR A 173 6.18 3.62 1.86
CA THR A 173 6.17 4.70 2.85
C THR A 173 7.51 4.75 3.60
N ASP A 174 7.93 5.96 3.91
CA ASP A 174 9.02 6.23 4.84
C ASP A 174 8.48 6.98 6.07
N THR A 175 9.38 7.33 6.98
CA THR A 175 9.01 8.05 8.20
C THR A 175 8.80 9.55 7.99
N SER A 176 9.13 10.13 6.83
CA SER A 176 8.87 11.56 6.56
C SER A 176 7.46 11.79 6.06
N GLY A 177 6.89 10.83 5.33
CA GLY A 177 5.48 10.79 4.95
C GLY A 177 5.01 11.89 3.99
N ASP A 178 5.94 12.71 3.51
CA ASP A 178 5.66 13.93 2.76
C ASP A 178 6.11 13.86 1.30
N GLY A 179 6.72 12.74 0.88
CA GLY A 179 7.24 12.64 -0.47
C GLY A 179 7.40 11.22 -1.03
N VAL A 180 7.43 11.16 -2.36
CA VAL A 180 7.65 9.95 -3.14
C VAL A 180 8.83 10.15 -4.09
N PRO A 181 9.79 9.22 -4.18
CA PRO A 181 10.89 9.31 -5.13
C PRO A 181 10.42 9.45 -6.58
N ALA A 182 10.92 10.48 -7.27
CA ALA A 182 10.59 10.74 -8.68
C ALA A 182 11.01 9.57 -9.61
N MET A 183 11.95 8.74 -9.17
CA MET A 183 12.40 7.57 -9.93
C MET A 183 11.29 6.59 -10.28
N TYR A 184 10.20 6.52 -9.52
CA TYR A 184 9.14 5.57 -9.85
C TYR A 184 8.45 5.88 -11.19
N LEU A 185 8.46 7.14 -11.64
CA LEU A 185 7.93 7.56 -12.94
C LEU A 185 8.57 6.82 -14.12
N GLN A 186 9.81 6.35 -13.98
CA GLN A 186 10.45 5.61 -15.06
C GLN A 186 9.73 4.28 -15.36
N PHE A 187 9.11 3.67 -14.35
CA PHE A 187 8.37 2.40 -14.47
C PHE A 187 6.93 2.60 -14.96
N MET A 188 6.52 3.86 -15.18
CA MET A 188 5.16 4.24 -15.61
C MET A 188 5.17 5.03 -16.91
N GLN A 189 6.18 4.83 -17.77
CA GLN A 189 6.30 5.61 -19.01
C GLN A 189 5.17 5.29 -20.00
N ASP A 190 4.92 4.00 -20.21
CA ASP A 190 3.85 3.51 -21.08
C ASP A 190 2.70 2.98 -20.21
N LEU A 191 1.49 3.47 -20.48
CA LEU A 191 0.26 3.04 -19.82
C LEU A 191 -0.65 2.27 -20.78
N GLY A 192 -0.31 2.21 -22.06
CA GLY A 192 -1.10 1.53 -23.09
C GLY A 192 -0.76 0.06 -23.24
N GLN A 193 0.35 -0.41 -22.66
CA GLN A 193 0.71 -1.82 -22.62
C GLN A 193 1.07 -2.24 -21.19
N PRO A 194 0.60 -3.43 -20.75
CA PRO A 194 0.99 -3.96 -19.45
C PRO A 194 2.48 -4.32 -19.49
N ILE A 195 3.27 -3.63 -18.65
CA ILE A 195 4.65 -4.03 -18.39
C ILE A 195 4.72 -4.52 -16.96
N GLU A 196 4.86 -5.84 -16.80
CA GLU A 196 5.06 -6.43 -15.48
C GLU A 196 6.45 -6.08 -14.95
N TYR A 197 6.47 -5.25 -13.92
CA TYR A 197 7.61 -5.08 -13.02
C TYR A 197 7.35 -5.87 -11.75
N ASN A 198 8.40 -6.37 -11.08
CA ASN A 198 8.27 -7.20 -9.88
C ASN A 198 7.92 -6.39 -8.60
N TRP A 199 6.90 -5.54 -8.66
CA TRP A 199 6.43 -4.70 -7.55
C TRP A 199 6.15 -5.49 -6.28
N GLY A 200 5.57 -6.69 -6.41
CA GLY A 200 5.24 -7.54 -5.27
C GLY A 200 6.47 -8.04 -4.52
N VAL A 201 7.56 -8.36 -5.25
CA VAL A 201 8.84 -8.76 -4.63
C VAL A 201 9.46 -7.59 -3.87
N ALA A 202 9.43 -6.38 -4.45
CA ALA A 202 9.95 -5.19 -3.82
C ALA A 202 9.13 -4.81 -2.56
N ALA A 203 7.81 -4.91 -2.62
CA ALA A 203 6.94 -4.70 -1.47
C ALA A 203 7.25 -5.70 -0.35
N LEU A 204 7.33 -7.00 -0.65
CA LEU A 204 7.61 -8.02 0.37
C LEU A 204 8.98 -7.82 1.02
N ALA A 205 10.01 -7.54 0.21
CA ALA A 205 11.35 -7.27 0.72
C ALA A 205 11.38 -6.05 1.64
N LEU A 206 10.64 -4.97 1.29
CA LEU A 206 10.52 -3.82 2.17
C LEU A 206 9.79 -4.17 3.47
N LEU A 207 8.69 -4.94 3.39
CA LEU A 207 7.92 -5.34 4.57
C LEU A 207 8.79 -6.12 5.56
N TYR A 208 9.50 -7.15 5.09
CA TYR A 208 10.41 -7.94 5.94
C TYR A 208 11.46 -7.08 6.61
N ARG A 209 12.04 -6.15 5.86
CA ARG A 209 13.04 -5.22 6.41
C ARG A 209 12.45 -4.32 7.49
N GLN A 210 11.26 -3.76 7.26
CA GLN A 210 10.60 -2.88 8.23
C GLN A 210 10.14 -3.64 9.47
N LEU A 211 9.69 -4.89 9.33
CA LEU A 211 9.40 -5.78 10.45
C LEU A 211 10.68 -6.08 11.26
N SER A 212 11.79 -6.36 10.59
CA SER A 212 13.06 -6.65 11.25
C SER A 212 13.60 -5.44 12.01
N ILE A 213 13.53 -4.25 11.41
CA ILE A 213 13.87 -3.00 12.10
C ILE A 213 12.90 -2.78 13.26
N GLY A 214 11.59 -2.86 13.02
CA GLY A 214 10.56 -2.62 14.04
C GLY A 214 10.65 -3.56 15.25
N ALA A 215 11.21 -4.77 15.08
CA ALA A 215 11.42 -5.73 16.16
C ALA A 215 12.61 -5.37 17.10
N GLU A 216 13.47 -4.43 16.72
CA GLU A 216 14.57 -3.94 17.55
C GLU A 216 14.05 -3.25 18.83
N LYS A 217 14.71 -3.49 19.97
CA LYS A 217 14.22 -3.08 21.30
C LYS A 217 13.99 -1.57 21.49
N GLU A 218 14.71 -0.74 20.73
CA GLU A 218 14.72 0.72 20.88
C GLU A 218 13.84 1.44 19.85
N ARG A 219 13.23 0.71 18.90
CA ARG A 219 12.43 1.32 17.85
C ARG A 219 11.04 1.69 18.37
N LEU A 220 10.66 2.92 18.06
CA LEU A 220 9.37 3.49 18.43
C LEU A 220 8.47 3.71 17.21
N GLU A 221 8.97 3.52 16.00
CA GLU A 221 8.24 3.81 14.76
C GLU A 221 8.39 2.69 13.75
N ILE A 222 7.36 2.49 12.94
CA ILE A 222 7.38 1.57 11.80
C ILE A 222 6.65 2.19 10.61
N SER A 223 7.18 1.94 9.43
CA SER A 223 6.63 2.35 8.13
C SER A 223 6.71 1.18 7.15
N GLY A 224 6.31 1.38 5.91
CA GLY A 224 6.30 0.38 4.84
C GLY A 224 4.91 -0.20 4.53
N PRO A 225 4.87 -1.39 3.90
CA PRO A 225 3.66 -2.11 3.47
C PRO A 225 2.71 -2.60 4.59
N LEU A 226 2.36 -1.76 5.57
CA LEU A 226 1.65 -2.21 6.76
C LEU A 226 0.20 -2.61 6.49
N LEU A 227 -0.43 -2.06 5.45
CA LEU A 227 -1.73 -2.54 5.00
C LEU A 227 -1.65 -4.00 4.50
N LEU A 228 -0.55 -4.41 3.86
CA LEU A 228 -0.35 -5.82 3.46
C LEU A 228 -0.30 -6.74 4.67
N LEU A 229 0.43 -6.34 5.72
CA LEU A 229 0.53 -7.09 6.98
C LEU A 229 -0.84 -7.27 7.64
N GLN A 230 -1.64 -6.20 7.67
CA GLN A 230 -2.99 -6.25 8.22
C GLN A 230 -3.90 -7.17 7.40
N LEU A 231 -3.92 -7.03 6.07
CA LEU A 231 -4.74 -7.89 5.20
C LEU A 231 -4.33 -9.36 5.32
N TRP A 232 -3.04 -9.64 5.46
CA TRP A 232 -2.54 -11.00 5.73
C TRP A 232 -3.03 -11.52 7.09
N SER A 233 -2.95 -10.70 8.14
CA SER A 233 -3.47 -11.08 9.47
C SER A 233 -4.96 -11.37 9.41
N TRP A 234 -5.76 -10.49 8.81
CA TRP A 234 -7.20 -10.72 8.64
C TRP A 234 -7.50 -11.97 7.82
N SER A 235 -6.61 -12.34 6.91
CA SER A 235 -6.78 -13.49 6.02
C SER A 235 -6.43 -14.82 6.67
N ARG A 236 -5.32 -14.86 7.42
CA ARG A 236 -4.74 -16.10 7.96
C ARG A 236 -5.06 -16.32 9.43
N LEU A 237 -5.29 -15.25 10.17
CA LEU A 237 -5.51 -15.28 11.61
C LEU A 237 -6.95 -14.83 11.92
N PRO A 238 -7.56 -15.33 12.99
CA PRO A 238 -8.83 -14.81 13.50
C PRO A 238 -8.64 -13.45 14.22
N LEU A 239 -7.39 -12.99 14.34
CA LEU A 239 -6.98 -11.81 15.08
C LEU A 239 -7.45 -10.52 14.43
N GLY A 240 -8.32 -9.77 15.13
CA GLY A 240 -8.75 -8.44 14.68
C GLY A 240 -9.47 -8.42 13.34
N ARG A 241 -9.91 -9.59 12.88
CA ARG A 241 -10.59 -9.78 11.60
C ARG A 241 -11.96 -9.07 11.69
N PRO A 242 -12.24 -8.09 10.82
CA PRO A 242 -13.57 -7.49 10.79
C PRO A 242 -14.62 -8.46 10.28
N GLU A 243 -15.85 -8.27 10.73
CA GLU A 243 -17.01 -8.75 10.01
C GLU A 243 -17.26 -7.83 8.81
N VAL A 244 -17.40 -8.45 7.63
CA VAL A 244 -17.70 -7.75 6.39
C VAL A 244 -19.19 -7.45 6.34
N ILE A 245 -19.55 -6.17 6.27
CA ILE A 245 -20.92 -5.72 6.07
C ILE A 245 -21.11 -5.50 4.57
N PHE A 246 -21.88 -6.39 3.94
CA PHE A 246 -22.42 -6.14 2.61
C PHE A 246 -23.65 -5.24 2.77
N GLU A 247 -23.54 -3.98 2.38
CA GLU A 247 -24.72 -3.10 2.29
C GLU A 247 -25.61 -3.69 1.20
N LYS A 248 -26.83 -4.14 1.57
CA LYS A 248 -27.84 -4.48 0.56
C LYS A 248 -28.30 -3.19 -0.10
N PRO A 249 -28.44 -3.14 -1.44
CA PRO A 249 -29.10 -2.01 -2.08
C PRO A 249 -30.49 -1.83 -1.45
N LYS A 250 -30.87 -0.59 -1.15
CA LYS A 250 -32.16 -0.32 -0.51
C LYS A 250 -33.28 -0.74 -1.47
N GLU A 251 -34.28 -1.47 -0.98
CA GLU A 251 -35.45 -1.84 -1.77
C GLU A 251 -36.09 -0.58 -2.39
N GLY A 252 -35.95 -0.41 -3.71
CA GLY A 252 -36.55 0.68 -4.48
C GLY A 252 -35.58 1.73 -5.06
N GLU A 253 -34.28 1.61 -4.83
CA GLU A 253 -33.27 2.31 -5.62
C GLU A 253 -32.98 1.43 -6.87
N GLU A 254 -33.49 1.82 -8.05
CA GLU A 254 -32.97 1.27 -9.31
C GLU A 254 -31.47 1.61 -9.32
N LEU A 255 -30.62 0.59 -9.38
CA LEU A 255 -29.19 0.80 -9.54
C LEU A 255 -29.00 1.56 -10.85
N ASP A 256 -28.33 2.71 -10.80
CA ASP A 256 -27.93 3.41 -12.01
C ASP A 256 -27.10 2.41 -12.86
N GLU A 257 -27.23 2.46 -14.20
CA GLU A 257 -26.55 1.52 -15.11
C GLU A 257 -25.03 1.44 -14.82
N GLU A 258 -24.42 2.49 -14.25
CA GLU A 258 -23.02 2.54 -13.79
C GLU A 258 -22.71 1.75 -12.50
N GLU A 259 -23.67 1.58 -11.59
CA GLU A 259 -23.53 0.75 -10.37
C GLU A 259 -23.80 -0.73 -10.69
N GLU A 260 -24.77 -1.00 -11.58
CA GLU A 260 -24.98 -2.33 -12.16
C GLU A 260 -23.75 -2.77 -12.98
N GLU A 261 -23.15 -1.91 -13.81
CA GLU A 261 -21.90 -2.25 -14.52
C GLU A 261 -20.73 -2.50 -13.56
N GLN A 262 -20.67 -1.84 -12.40
CA GLN A 262 -19.65 -2.08 -11.37
C GLN A 262 -19.85 -3.41 -10.63
N GLU A 263 -21.09 -3.84 -10.37
CA GLU A 263 -21.38 -5.19 -9.85
C GLU A 263 -21.23 -6.28 -10.93
N VAL A 264 -21.60 -5.99 -12.18
CA VAL A 264 -21.56 -6.95 -13.30
C VAL A 264 -20.14 -7.18 -13.82
N HIS A 265 -19.20 -6.24 -13.64
CA HIS A 265 -17.77 -6.45 -13.96
C HIS A 265 -17.00 -7.33 -12.94
N LEU A 266 -17.65 -7.89 -11.92
CA LEU A 266 -17.07 -8.88 -10.99
C LEU A 266 -16.78 -10.25 -11.62
N ASP A 267 -16.89 -10.40 -12.95
CA ASP A 267 -16.52 -11.62 -13.69
C ASP A 267 -14.99 -11.87 -13.74
N TYR A 268 -14.18 -10.97 -13.19
CA TYR A 268 -12.79 -11.27 -12.83
C TYR A 268 -12.74 -11.77 -11.39
N ASN A 269 -12.38 -13.04 -11.22
CA ASN A 269 -12.09 -13.69 -9.93
C ASN A 269 -11.38 -12.70 -8.98
N PRO A 270 -12.09 -12.07 -8.02
CA PRO A 270 -11.57 -10.89 -7.35
C PRO A 270 -10.36 -11.31 -6.54
N ILE A 271 -9.29 -10.53 -6.67
CA ILE A 271 -8.08 -10.71 -5.88
C ILE A 271 -8.49 -10.74 -4.41
N PHE A 272 -8.05 -11.75 -3.67
CA PHE A 272 -8.56 -12.08 -2.34
C PHE A 272 -8.58 -10.91 -1.36
N GLY A 273 -7.70 -9.92 -1.51
CA GLY A 273 -7.73 -8.70 -0.71
C GLY A 273 -8.94 -7.79 -0.97
N ALA A 274 -9.54 -7.84 -2.15
CA ALA A 274 -10.68 -7.01 -2.54
C ALA A 274 -11.92 -7.29 -1.68
N LYS A 275 -12.05 -8.49 -1.10
CA LYS A 275 -13.12 -8.83 -0.15
C LYS A 275 -13.12 -7.94 1.11
N TRP A 276 -12.01 -7.27 1.40
CA TRP A 276 -11.88 -6.33 2.52
C TRP A 276 -12.13 -4.87 2.10
N CYS A 277 -12.54 -4.61 0.85
CA CYS A 277 -12.86 -3.26 0.34
C CYS A 277 -14.32 -2.88 0.59
N VAL A 278 -14.81 -3.15 1.79
CA VAL A 278 -16.22 -3.06 2.18
C VAL A 278 -16.33 -2.45 3.57
N ALA A 279 -17.55 -2.13 3.99
CA ALA A 279 -17.78 -1.67 5.35
C ALA A 279 -17.41 -2.78 6.35
N HIS A 280 -16.78 -2.38 7.44
CA HIS A 280 -16.28 -3.31 8.45
C HIS A 280 -17.00 -3.08 9.78
N ALA A 281 -17.55 -4.14 10.36
CA ALA A 281 -17.95 -4.20 11.76
C ALA A 281 -16.84 -4.87 12.58
N PHE A 282 -16.67 -4.40 13.81
CA PHE A 282 -15.70 -4.97 14.74
C PHE A 282 -16.39 -5.20 16.07
N ASP A 283 -16.41 -6.46 16.51
CA ASP A 283 -17.04 -6.89 17.76
C ASP A 283 -16.41 -6.23 18.99
N VAL A 284 -15.15 -5.79 18.85
CA VAL A 284 -14.38 -5.09 19.88
C VAL A 284 -13.75 -3.86 19.24
N PRO A 285 -13.78 -2.68 19.89
CA PRO A 285 -13.19 -1.49 19.32
C PRO A 285 -11.68 -1.67 19.14
N HIS A 286 -11.19 -1.42 17.94
CA HIS A 286 -9.77 -1.31 17.53
C HIS A 286 -8.90 -0.46 18.46
N SER A 287 -9.50 0.39 19.28
CA SER A 287 -8.84 1.15 20.34
C SER A 287 -8.57 0.34 21.61
N ALA A 288 -8.85 -0.98 21.62
CA ALA A 288 -8.62 -1.87 22.76
C ALA A 288 -7.13 -2.02 23.12
N GLY A 289 -6.23 -1.50 22.28
CA GLY A 289 -4.81 -1.36 22.57
C GLY A 289 -3.99 -2.60 22.22
N THR A 290 -2.66 -2.47 22.30
CA THR A 290 -1.73 -3.55 21.96
C THR A 290 -1.93 -4.78 22.86
N GLU A 291 -2.28 -4.58 24.14
CA GLU A 291 -2.50 -5.67 25.09
C GLU A 291 -3.65 -6.59 24.68
N TYR A 292 -4.75 -6.04 24.18
CA TYR A 292 -5.86 -6.82 23.63
C TYR A 292 -5.36 -7.75 22.51
N TYR A 293 -4.64 -7.20 21.53
CA TYR A 293 -4.13 -7.99 20.42
C TYR A 293 -3.08 -9.03 20.84
N ARG A 294 -2.23 -8.73 21.83
CA ARG A 294 -1.30 -9.72 22.40
C ARG A 294 -2.06 -10.91 22.98
N ASN A 295 -3.07 -10.64 23.80
CA ASN A 295 -3.88 -11.66 24.44
C ASN A 295 -4.61 -12.52 23.40
N GLN A 296 -5.16 -11.89 22.35
CA GLN A 296 -5.79 -12.61 21.24
C GLN A 296 -4.79 -13.48 20.47
N ILE A 297 -3.56 -13.00 20.21
CA ILE A 297 -2.50 -13.80 19.59
C ILE A 297 -2.17 -15.03 20.44
N ASP A 298 -2.03 -14.86 21.76
CA ASP A 298 -1.68 -15.95 22.67
C ASP A 298 -2.80 -17.00 22.80
N LEU A 299 -4.03 -16.67 22.42
CA LEU A 299 -5.18 -17.57 22.39
C LEU A 299 -5.34 -18.35 21.08
N ILE A 300 -4.55 -18.07 20.03
CA ILE A 300 -4.67 -18.77 18.74
C ILE A 300 -4.32 -20.25 18.93
N ARG A 301 -5.24 -21.14 18.52
CA ARG A 301 -5.09 -22.61 18.61
C ARG A 301 -4.99 -23.25 17.23
N GLN A 302 -4.43 -24.45 17.17
CA GLN A 302 -4.36 -25.26 15.94
C GLN A 302 -5.78 -25.51 15.40
N GLY A 303 -6.02 -25.21 14.12
CA GLY A 303 -7.32 -25.32 13.44
C GLY A 303 -8.10 -24.00 13.28
N ALA A 304 -7.61 -22.89 13.84
CA ALA A 304 -8.18 -21.54 13.66
C ALA A 304 -7.44 -20.71 12.60
N VAL A 305 -6.56 -21.34 11.82
CA VAL A 305 -5.68 -20.71 10.83
C VAL A 305 -5.96 -21.36 9.48
N ASP A 306 -6.26 -20.53 8.48
CA ASP A 306 -6.65 -20.93 7.11
C ASP A 306 -5.46 -20.83 6.12
#